data_AF-A0A928UCD7-F1
#
_entry.id   AF-A0A928UCD7-F1
#
_cell.length_a   1.000
_cell.length_b   1.000
_cell.length_c   1.000
_cell.angle_alpha   90.00
_cell.angle_beta   90.00
_cell.angle_gamma   90.00
#
_symmetry.space_group_name_H-M   'P 1'
#
loop_
_entity.id
_entity.type
_entity.pdbx_description
1 polymer ?
#
loop_
_entity_poly.entity_id
_entity_poly.type
_entity_poly.pdbx_seq_one_letter_code
_entity_poly.pdbx_strand_id
1 'polypeptide(L)'
;MTKFEELCNSYRLSRKKYFDYKNECVNFAEKLVNGMIDHFECPKEQIKYFSPKDQVIPDNDSFQSLRGVMTLEDDTFWHFRIGLTLYESHEIITPREIVTIHILLKKINERFIVKINTFEEKFEINGNSPEDFEKFYEFIFNKIKEDYEKDFEIFSEGEKDTVRKIGFK
;
A
#
# COMPACT_ATOMS: atom_id res chain seq x y z
N MET A 1 2.12 -20.00 41.20
CA MET A 1 1.58 -19.21 40.08
C MET A 1 0.13 -18.88 40.38
N THR A 2 -0.27 -17.61 40.31
CA THR A 2 -1.65 -17.15 40.58
C THR A 2 -2.50 -17.17 39.31
N LYS A 3 -3.84 -17.10 39.45
CA LYS A 3 -4.73 -16.95 38.29
C LYS A 3 -4.48 -15.68 37.48
N PHE A 4 -4.06 -14.60 38.14
CA PHE A 4 -3.66 -13.38 37.44
C PHE A 4 -2.38 -13.59 36.62
N GLU A 5 -1.39 -14.30 37.15
CA GLU A 5 -0.16 -14.63 36.43
C GLU A 5 -0.42 -15.52 35.20
N GLU A 6 -1.36 -16.47 35.29
CA GLU A 6 -1.82 -17.27 34.15
C GLU A 6 -2.39 -16.38 33.01
N LEU A 7 -3.19 -15.36 33.37
CA LEU A 7 -3.74 -14.40 32.41
C LEU A 7 -2.64 -13.52 31.80
N CYS A 8 -1.73 -13.00 32.61
CA CYS A 8 -0.57 -12.22 32.13
C CYS A 8 0.30 -13.03 31.17
N ASN A 9 0.53 -14.31 31.46
CA ASN A 9 1.27 -15.20 30.57
C ASN A 9 0.53 -15.41 29.24
N SER A 10 -0.78 -15.64 29.29
CA SER A 10 -1.63 -15.79 28.09
C SER A 10 -1.61 -14.53 27.22
N TYR A 11 -1.71 -13.34 27.84
CA TYR A 11 -1.59 -12.06 27.16
C TYR A 11 -0.23 -11.88 26.49
N ARG A 12 0.87 -12.18 27.21
CA ARG A 12 2.23 -12.12 26.66
C ARG A 12 2.41 -13.00 25.43
N LEU A 13 1.90 -14.24 25.47
CA LEU A 13 1.95 -15.17 24.34
C LEU A 13 1.13 -14.65 23.16
N SER A 14 -0.06 -14.11 23.42
CA SER A 14 -0.90 -13.48 22.38
C SER A 14 -0.23 -12.29 21.74
N ARG A 15 0.41 -11.41 22.54
CA ARG A 15 1.16 -10.26 22.03
C ARG A 15 2.34 -10.67 21.17
N LYS A 16 3.09 -11.70 21.58
CA LYS A 16 4.19 -12.24 20.77
C LYS A 16 3.69 -12.70 19.40
N LYS A 17 2.64 -13.52 19.35
CA LYS A 17 2.02 -13.98 18.09
C LYS A 17 1.58 -12.82 17.20
N TYR A 18 0.97 -11.79 17.78
CA TYR A 18 0.57 -10.59 17.07
C TYR A 18 1.75 -9.85 16.44
N PHE A 19 2.84 -9.67 17.20
CA PHE A 19 4.05 -9.00 16.68
C PHE A 19 4.74 -9.82 15.60
N ASP A 20 4.84 -11.14 15.79
CA ASP A 20 5.41 -12.05 14.79
C ASP A 20 4.59 -11.96 13.49
N TYR A 21 3.26 -12.02 13.56
CA TYR A 21 2.36 -11.83 12.41
C TYR A 21 2.49 -10.45 11.75
N LYS A 22 2.55 -9.36 12.54
CA LYS A 22 2.77 -8.01 12.01
C LYS A 22 4.10 -7.95 11.25
N ASN A 23 5.17 -8.51 11.80
CA ASN A 23 6.49 -8.52 11.16
C ASN A 23 6.47 -9.24 9.82
N GLU A 24 5.82 -10.40 9.73
CA GLU A 24 5.65 -11.13 8.47
C GLU A 24 4.90 -10.30 7.42
N CYS A 25 3.82 -9.63 7.81
CA CYS A 25 3.06 -8.77 6.90
C CYS A 25 3.87 -7.54 6.45
N VAL A 26 4.61 -6.90 7.36
CA VAL A 26 5.48 -5.76 7.02
C VAL A 26 6.59 -6.18 6.05
N ASN A 27 7.27 -7.30 6.32
CA ASN A 27 8.34 -7.79 5.44
C ASN A 27 7.79 -8.16 4.05
N PHE A 28 6.59 -8.74 3.98
CA PHE A 28 5.93 -9.00 2.71
C PHE A 28 5.55 -7.69 1.99
N ALA A 29 5.01 -6.70 2.69
CA ALA A 29 4.67 -5.40 2.11
C ALA A 29 5.91 -4.69 1.54
N GLU A 30 7.05 -4.73 2.26
CA GLU A 30 8.32 -4.21 1.77
C GLU A 30 8.77 -4.94 0.50
N LYS A 31 8.65 -6.27 0.45
CA LYS A 31 8.95 -7.05 -0.76
C LYS A 31 8.02 -6.70 -1.92
N LEU A 32 6.71 -6.58 -1.66
CA LEU A 32 5.69 -6.22 -2.64
C LEU A 32 5.96 -4.85 -3.26
N VAL A 33 6.24 -3.83 -2.44
CA VAL A 33 6.51 -2.49 -2.95
C VAL A 33 7.84 -2.41 -3.68
N ASN A 34 8.91 -3.04 -3.16
CA ASN A 34 10.19 -3.07 -3.88
C ASN A 34 10.06 -3.76 -5.24
N GLY A 35 9.32 -4.88 -5.33
CA GLY A 35 9.08 -5.54 -6.60
C GLY A 35 8.24 -4.69 -7.56
N MET A 36 7.27 -3.90 -7.06
CA MET A 36 6.52 -2.95 -7.87
C MET A 36 7.41 -1.81 -8.40
N ILE A 37 8.33 -1.30 -7.57
CA ILE A 37 9.32 -0.29 -7.97
C ILE A 37 10.19 -0.82 -9.12
N ASP A 38 10.69 -2.05 -8.96
CA ASP A 38 11.52 -2.71 -9.96
C ASP A 38 10.72 -2.97 -11.26
N HIS A 39 9.46 -3.43 -11.14
CA HIS A 39 8.57 -3.68 -12.27
C HIS A 39 8.22 -2.40 -13.05
N PHE A 40 8.01 -1.29 -12.35
CA PHE A 40 7.70 0.01 -12.97
C PHE A 40 8.96 0.74 -13.46
N GLU A 41 10.14 0.19 -13.16
CA GLU A 41 11.45 0.83 -13.39
C GLU A 41 11.51 2.27 -12.82
N CYS A 42 10.78 2.52 -11.73
CA CYS A 42 10.65 3.85 -11.16
C CYS A 42 11.75 4.15 -10.11
N PRO A 43 12.27 5.38 -10.02
CA PRO A 43 13.23 5.73 -8.97
C PRO A 43 12.61 5.61 -7.58
N LYS A 44 13.34 5.01 -6.63
CA LYS A 44 12.84 4.77 -5.26
C LYS A 44 12.43 6.05 -4.53
N GLU A 45 13.06 7.16 -4.87
CA GLU A 45 12.80 8.49 -4.32
C GLU A 45 11.40 9.00 -4.67
N GLN A 46 10.75 8.42 -5.69
CA GLN A 46 9.38 8.76 -6.08
C GLN A 46 8.32 8.03 -5.29
N ILE A 47 8.71 7.05 -4.47
CA ILE A 47 7.79 6.33 -3.59
C ILE A 47 7.85 6.91 -2.17
N LYS A 48 6.69 7.34 -1.70
CA LYS A 48 6.45 7.74 -0.31
C LYS A 48 5.44 6.82 0.34
N TYR A 49 5.54 6.64 1.65
CA TYR A 49 4.63 5.81 2.44
C TYR A 49 3.78 6.69 3.35
N PHE A 50 2.48 6.39 3.45
CA PHE A 50 1.57 7.11 4.34
C PHE A 50 0.70 6.16 5.13
N SER A 51 0.35 6.58 6.34
CA SER A 51 -0.67 5.92 7.14
C SER A 51 -2.03 6.18 6.50
N PRO A 52 -2.96 5.21 6.52
CA PRO A 52 -4.34 5.47 6.11
C PRO A 52 -5.02 6.53 6.99
N LYS A 53 -4.46 6.83 8.17
CA LYS A 53 -4.96 7.84 9.11
C LYS A 53 -4.42 9.25 8.82
N ASP A 54 -3.43 9.37 7.94
CA ASP A 54 -2.91 10.67 7.54
C ASP A 54 -3.99 11.41 6.72
N GLN A 55 -4.36 12.60 7.19
CA GLN A 55 -5.37 13.45 6.55
C GLN A 55 -4.76 14.31 5.43
N VAL A 56 -3.47 14.57 5.50
CA VAL A 56 -2.72 15.38 4.53
C VAL A 56 -1.45 14.64 4.20
N ILE A 57 -1.13 14.56 2.90
CA ILE A 57 0.18 14.08 2.44
C ILE A 57 1.22 15.10 2.92
N PRO A 58 2.14 14.74 3.84
CA PRO A 58 3.09 15.70 4.35
C PRO A 58 3.96 16.27 3.22
N ASP A 59 4.04 17.61 3.14
CA ASP A 59 4.93 18.31 2.20
C ASP A 59 6.42 18.10 2.52
N ASN A 60 6.72 17.59 3.72
CA ASN A 60 8.09 17.38 4.18
C ASN A 60 8.63 16.01 3.73
N ASP A 61 9.93 15.94 3.45
CA ASP A 61 10.67 14.70 3.19
C ASP A 61 10.88 13.87 4.46
N SER A 62 9.86 13.81 5.33
CA SER A 62 9.88 12.89 6.45
C SER A 62 9.79 11.47 5.90
N PHE A 63 10.94 10.78 5.88
CA PHE A 63 11.03 9.38 5.48
C PHE A 63 10.23 8.52 6.47
N GLN A 64 9.01 8.18 6.09
CA GLN A 64 8.23 7.15 6.78
C GLN A 64 8.66 5.77 6.28
N SER A 65 8.51 4.74 7.12
CA SER A 65 8.73 3.34 6.73
C SER A 65 7.40 2.59 6.70
N LEU A 66 7.29 1.55 5.88
CA LEU A 66 6.09 0.68 5.86
C LEU A 66 5.74 0.17 7.27
N ARG A 67 6.74 -0.22 8.05
CA ARG A 67 6.58 -0.63 9.45
C ARG A 67 5.86 0.41 10.32
N GLY A 68 6.16 1.69 10.10
CA GLY A 68 5.61 2.82 10.84
C GLY A 68 4.20 3.20 10.40
N VAL A 69 3.89 3.05 9.11
CA VAL A 69 2.61 3.49 8.54
C VAL A 69 1.52 2.42 8.49
N MET A 70 1.91 1.15 8.51
CA MET A 70 0.95 0.05 8.44
C MET A 70 0.12 -0.05 9.73
N THR A 71 -1.20 0.09 9.57
CA THR A 71 -2.18 -0.02 10.65
C THR A 71 -3.13 -1.18 10.40
N LEU A 72 -3.45 -1.94 11.45
CA LEU A 72 -4.50 -2.96 11.39
C LEU A 72 -5.82 -2.24 11.61
N GLU A 73 -6.76 -2.40 10.69
CA GLU A 73 -8.10 -1.79 10.76
C GLU A 73 -9.17 -2.84 11.08
N ASP A 74 -10.41 -2.38 11.28
CA ASP A 74 -11.54 -3.21 11.76
C ASP A 74 -11.93 -4.33 10.79
N ASP A 75 -11.57 -4.21 9.51
CA ASP A 75 -11.80 -5.23 8.49
C ASP A 75 -10.80 -6.41 8.56
N THR A 76 -9.88 -6.36 9.53
CA THR A 76 -8.80 -7.33 9.80
C THR A 76 -7.67 -7.36 8.77
N PHE A 77 -7.58 -6.35 7.90
CA PHE A 77 -6.44 -6.12 7.00
C PHE A 77 -5.47 -5.11 7.60
N TRP A 78 -4.20 -5.24 7.23
CA TRP A 78 -3.21 -4.18 7.37
C TRP A 78 -3.36 -3.20 6.22
N HIS A 79 -3.60 -1.94 6.54
CA HIS A 79 -3.73 -0.86 5.59
C HIS A 79 -2.46 -0.02 5.54
N PHE A 80 -2.08 0.42 4.35
CA PHE A 80 -1.07 1.44 4.14
C PHE A 80 -1.31 2.10 2.78
N ARG A 81 -0.72 3.28 2.59
CA ARG A 81 -0.76 3.99 1.32
C ARG A 81 0.64 4.15 0.77
N ILE A 82 0.74 4.05 -0.55
CA ILE A 82 1.94 4.44 -1.30
C ILE A 82 1.60 5.69 -2.11
N GLY A 83 2.51 6.65 -2.18
CA GLY A 83 2.45 7.76 -3.12
C GLY A 83 3.52 7.57 -4.16
N LEU A 84 3.13 7.49 -5.42
CA LEU A 84 4.01 7.49 -6.58
C LEU A 84 4.01 8.89 -7.19
N THR A 85 5.16 9.56 -7.16
CA THR A 85 5.32 10.86 -7.79
C THR A 85 5.61 10.69 -9.27
N LEU A 86 4.78 11.30 -10.12
CA LEU A 86 4.91 11.32 -11.56
C LEU A 86 5.14 12.75 -12.05
N TYR A 87 5.76 12.88 -13.22
CA TYR A 87 6.03 14.16 -13.88
C TYR A 87 5.91 13.99 -15.39
N GLU A 88 5.80 15.11 -16.11
CA GLU A 88 5.59 15.12 -17.56
C GLU A 88 6.69 14.37 -18.32
N SER A 89 7.95 14.53 -17.91
CA SER A 89 9.06 13.72 -18.41
C SER A 89 10.19 13.61 -17.40
N HIS A 90 11.14 12.70 -17.63
CA HIS A 90 12.33 12.57 -16.78
C HIS A 90 13.22 13.83 -16.78
N GLU A 91 13.19 14.62 -17.86
CA GLU A 91 13.96 15.86 -17.99
C GLU A 91 13.21 17.08 -17.43
N ILE A 92 11.89 17.01 -17.35
CA ILE A 92 10.99 18.08 -16.93
C ILE A 92 10.24 17.62 -15.68
N ILE A 93 10.81 17.91 -14.51
CA ILE A 93 10.27 17.50 -13.19
C ILE A 93 9.04 18.30 -12.73
N THR A 94 8.55 19.25 -13.54
CA THR A 94 7.35 20.05 -13.28
C THR A 94 6.53 20.22 -14.56
N PRO A 95 5.21 19.98 -14.57
CA PRO A 95 4.37 19.70 -13.41
C PRO A 95 4.60 18.29 -12.82
N ARG A 96 4.38 18.15 -11.52
CA ARG A 96 4.44 16.86 -10.80
C ARG A 96 3.11 16.57 -10.11
N GLU A 97 2.75 15.30 -10.04
CA GLU A 97 1.57 14.80 -9.36
C GLU A 97 1.95 13.62 -8.46
N ILE A 98 1.25 13.43 -7.34
CA ILE A 98 1.38 12.25 -6.49
C ILE A 98 0.14 11.38 -6.68
N VAL A 99 0.32 10.21 -7.28
CA VAL A 99 -0.70 9.16 -7.35
C VAL A 99 -0.66 8.37 -6.05
N THR A 100 -1.71 8.47 -5.25
CA THR A 100 -1.79 7.74 -3.98
C THR A 100 -2.58 6.45 -4.17
N ILE A 101 -2.03 5.31 -3.75
CA ILE A 101 -2.67 3.99 -3.84
C ILE A 101 -2.86 3.44 -2.44
N HIS A 102 -4.09 3.05 -2.09
CA HIS A 102 -4.42 2.49 -0.78
C HIS A 102 -4.47 0.96 -0.83
N ILE A 103 -3.49 0.32 -0.21
CA ILE A 103 -3.27 -1.13 -0.26
C ILE A 103 -3.70 -1.77 1.06
N LEU A 104 -4.39 -2.91 0.95
CA LEU A 104 -4.81 -3.77 2.05
C LEU A 104 -4.07 -5.09 1.96
N LEU A 105 -3.53 -5.56 3.09
CA LEU A 105 -2.73 -6.77 3.17
C LEU A 105 -3.18 -7.66 4.34
N LYS A 106 -3.33 -8.96 4.11
CA LYS A 106 -3.56 -9.95 5.17
C LYS A 106 -2.87 -11.26 4.84
N LYS A 107 -2.15 -11.84 5.80
CA LYS A 107 -1.59 -13.19 5.65
C LYS A 107 -2.63 -14.23 6.07
N ILE A 108 -2.83 -15.25 5.22
CA ILE A 108 -3.64 -16.42 5.52
C ILE A 108 -2.79 -17.66 5.21
N ASN A 109 -2.44 -18.41 6.25
CA ASN A 109 -1.50 -19.53 6.18
C ASN A 109 -0.17 -19.07 5.54
N GLU A 110 0.23 -19.68 4.42
CA GLU A 110 1.47 -19.37 3.68
C GLU A 110 1.26 -18.40 2.50
N ARG A 111 0.07 -17.82 2.37
CA ARG A 111 -0.28 -16.86 1.30
C ARG A 111 -0.64 -15.50 1.87
N PHE A 112 -0.53 -14.49 1.02
CA PHE A 112 -0.92 -13.12 1.34
C PHE A 112 -2.06 -12.71 0.43
N ILE A 113 -3.15 -12.21 1.03
CA ILE A 113 -4.23 -11.56 0.30
C ILE A 113 -3.88 -10.07 0.22
N VAL A 114 -3.74 -9.57 -1.00
CA VAL A 114 -3.53 -8.16 -1.31
C VAL A 114 -4.76 -7.63 -2.04
N LYS A 115 -5.18 -6.42 -1.67
CA LYS A 115 -6.26 -5.70 -2.35
C LYS A 115 -5.89 -4.24 -2.52
N ILE A 116 -6.50 -3.60 -3.50
CA ILE A 116 -6.63 -2.16 -3.55
C ILE A 116 -7.95 -1.82 -2.89
N ASN A 117 -7.97 -0.84 -1.98
CA ASN A 117 -9.22 -0.43 -1.34
C ASN A 117 -10.24 0.01 -2.41
N THR A 118 -11.54 -0.05 -2.09
CA THR A 118 -12.68 0.19 -3.00
C THR A 118 -12.82 -0.69 -4.23
N PHE A 119 -11.77 -1.43 -4.62
CA PHE A 119 -11.81 -2.36 -5.74
C PHE A 119 -12.23 -3.75 -5.23
N GLU A 120 -12.91 -4.51 -6.09
CA GLU A 120 -13.42 -5.84 -5.72
C GLU A 120 -12.34 -6.92 -5.86
N GLU A 121 -11.36 -6.69 -6.74
CA GLU A 121 -10.27 -7.59 -7.05
C GLU A 121 -9.42 -7.92 -5.83
N LYS A 122 -9.05 -9.20 -5.73
CA LYS A 122 -8.20 -9.73 -4.66
C LYS A 122 -7.10 -10.56 -5.29
N PHE A 123 -5.89 -10.36 -4.80
CA PHE A 123 -4.70 -11.04 -5.26
C PHE A 123 -4.22 -11.96 -4.15
N GLU A 124 -4.24 -13.26 -4.39
CA GLU A 124 -3.63 -14.24 -3.49
C GLU A 124 -2.19 -14.48 -3.93
N ILE A 125 -1.25 -13.86 -3.23
CA ILE A 125 0.17 -13.89 -3.58
C ILE A 125 0.90 -14.92 -2.72
N ASN A 126 1.51 -15.91 -3.38
CA ASN A 126 2.57 -16.68 -2.76
C ASN A 126 3.84 -15.83 -2.74
N GLY A 127 4.40 -15.60 -1.54
CA GLY A 127 5.59 -14.77 -1.36
C GLY A 127 6.84 -15.23 -2.13
N ASN A 128 6.82 -16.41 -2.75
CA ASN A 128 7.91 -16.95 -3.56
C ASN A 128 7.58 -17.12 -5.06
N SER A 129 6.40 -16.72 -5.54
CA SER A 129 6.01 -16.82 -6.96
C SER A 129 6.07 -15.43 -7.62
N PRO A 130 7.08 -15.16 -8.46
CA PRO A 130 7.17 -13.90 -9.20
C PRO A 130 5.90 -13.59 -10.03
N GLU A 131 5.26 -14.61 -10.58
CA GLU A 131 4.08 -14.47 -11.43
C GLU A 131 2.85 -13.95 -10.65
N ASP A 132 2.72 -14.30 -9.37
CA ASP A 132 1.65 -13.79 -8.52
C ASP A 132 1.84 -12.30 -8.21
N PHE A 133 3.10 -11.87 -8.05
CA PHE A 133 3.45 -10.46 -7.87
C PHE A 133 3.20 -9.66 -9.16
N GLU A 134 3.64 -10.16 -10.30
CA GLU A 134 3.52 -9.50 -11.60
C GLU A 134 2.06 -9.18 -11.94
N LYS A 135 1.13 -10.11 -11.71
CA LYS A 135 -0.32 -9.85 -11.90
C LYS A 135 -0.84 -8.67 -11.10
N PHE A 136 -0.37 -8.50 -9.87
CA PHE A 136 -0.75 -7.37 -9.02
C PHE A 136 -0.15 -6.06 -9.53
N TYR A 137 1.12 -6.08 -9.97
CA TYR A 137 1.80 -4.90 -10.52
C TYR A 137 1.17 -4.43 -11.81
N GLU A 138 0.92 -5.35 -12.74
CA GLU A 138 0.22 -5.07 -14.01
C GLU A 138 -1.17 -4.49 -13.75
N PHE A 139 -1.90 -5.01 -12.77
CA PHE A 139 -3.19 -4.47 -12.41
C PHE A 139 -3.11 -3.01 -11.94
N ILE A 140 -2.19 -2.68 -11.03
CA ILE A 140 -1.98 -1.30 -10.58
C ILE A 140 -1.57 -0.41 -11.76
N PHE A 141 -0.59 -0.85 -12.57
CA PHE A 141 -0.06 -0.08 -13.70
C PHE A 141 -1.17 0.29 -14.68
N ASN A 142 -1.97 -0.71 -15.07
CA ASN A 142 -3.09 -0.50 -15.99
C ASN A 142 -4.15 0.41 -15.37
N LYS A 143 -4.44 0.31 -14.07
CA LYS A 143 -5.39 1.20 -13.39
C LYS A 143 -4.93 2.65 -13.35
N ILE A 144 -3.65 2.91 -13.12
CA ILE A 144 -3.08 4.27 -13.18
C ILE A 144 -3.20 4.80 -14.61
N LYS A 145 -2.83 4.00 -15.61
CA LYS A 145 -2.89 4.38 -17.03
C LYS A 145 -4.32 4.67 -17.50
N GLU A 146 -5.27 3.80 -17.17
CA GLU A 146 -6.70 3.99 -17.47
C GLU A 146 -7.26 5.28 -16.87
N ASP A 147 -6.82 5.65 -15.66
CA ASP A 147 -7.26 6.86 -14.98
C ASP A 147 -6.76 8.13 -15.70
N TYR A 148 -5.51 8.12 -16.20
CA TYR A 148 -4.99 9.20 -17.03
C TYR A 148 -5.63 9.29 -18.42
N GLU A 149 -6.00 8.16 -19.03
CA GLU A 149 -6.66 8.14 -20.34
C GLU A 149 -8.07 8.75 -20.29
N LYS A 150 -8.78 8.61 -19.17
CA LYS A 150 -10.13 9.19 -18.95
C LYS A 150 -10.11 10.61 -18.38
N ASP A 151 -8.93 11.09 -18.01
CA ASP A 151 -8.75 12.27 -17.18
C ASP A 151 -9.22 13.57 -17.84
N PHE A 152 -9.09 13.67 -19.16
CA PHE A 152 -9.59 14.81 -19.92
C PHE A 152 -11.12 14.85 -19.97
N GLU A 153 -11.76 13.68 -20.09
CA GLU A 153 -13.23 13.56 -20.12
C GLU A 153 -13.80 14.01 -18.78
N ILE A 154 -13.26 13.50 -17.67
CA ILE A 154 -13.68 13.86 -16.30
C ILE A 154 -13.41 15.34 -15.99
N PHE A 155 -12.25 15.88 -16.42
CA PHE A 155 -11.97 17.31 -16.25
C PHE A 155 -13.00 18.18 -16.98
N SER A 156 -13.38 17.80 -18.21
CA SER A 156 -14.36 18.55 -19.00
C SER A 156 -15.75 18.59 -18.35
N GLU A 157 -16.07 17.62 -17.49
CA GLU A 157 -17.31 17.51 -16.73
C GLU A 157 -17.28 18.27 -15.38
N GLY A 158 -16.12 18.81 -14.98
CA GLY A 158 -15.99 19.70 -13.81
C GLY A 158 -15.83 19.02 -12.46
N GLU A 159 -15.51 17.73 -12.42
CA GLU A 159 -15.49 16.91 -11.18
C GLU A 159 -14.09 16.66 -10.59
N LYS A 160 -13.04 17.30 -11.11
CA LYS A 160 -11.65 16.86 -10.82
C LYS A 160 -11.09 17.38 -9.48
N ASP A 161 -10.78 16.44 -8.58
CA ASP A 161 -9.96 16.63 -7.37
C ASP A 161 -8.48 16.85 -7.76
N THR A 162 -7.72 17.66 -7.02
CA THR A 162 -6.32 18.02 -7.39
C THR A 162 -5.28 16.93 -7.10
N VAL A 163 -5.68 15.83 -6.45
CA VAL A 163 -4.80 14.71 -6.09
C VAL A 163 -5.42 13.40 -6.58
N ARG A 164 -4.69 12.65 -7.42
CA ARG A 164 -5.13 11.34 -7.91
C ARG A 164 -5.05 10.27 -6.82
N LYS A 165 -6.18 9.58 -6.63
CA LYS A 165 -6.41 8.63 -5.54
C LYS A 165 -6.92 7.31 -6.11
N ILE A 166 -6.09 6.27 -6.04
CA ILE A 166 -6.45 4.90 -6.42
C ILE A 166 -6.85 4.12 -5.17
N GLY A 167 -8.11 3.70 -5.14
CA GLY A 167 -8.68 2.94 -4.03
C GLY A 167 -9.13 3.79 -2.85
N PHE A 168 -9.79 4.92 -3.09
CA PHE A 168 -10.33 5.78 -2.02
C PHE A 168 -11.85 5.88 -2.14
N LYS A 169 -12.53 6.05 -1.00
CA LYS A 169 -13.96 6.41 -0.94
C LYS A 169 -14.07 7.88 -0.59
#